data_AF-H6QDE6-F1
#
_entry.id   AF-H6QDE6-F1
#
_cell.length_a   1.000
_cell.length_b   1.000
_cell.length_c   1.000
_cell.angle_alpha   90.00
_cell.angle_beta   90.00
_cell.angle_gamma   90.00
#
_symmetry.space_group_name_H-M   'P 1'
#
loop_
_entity.id
_entity.type
_entity.pdbx_description
1 polymer ?
#
loop_
_entity_poly.entity_id
_entity_poly.type
_entity_poly.pdbx_seq_one_letter_code
_entity_poly.pdbx_strand_id
1 'polypeptide(L)'
;MKTAAAFIGLAFTSFASQAKADRYLVIAHFPPHLAGSIDKALEEVKKEAQWSSWFGDAGLALKKQRGEINKALEEWGIGRDEEGPLSVVVNERGERQKTTHPFAYRIYRKDGKIVVEIRLRGKVIFNYTTDNVEDAFWTLLEKGRELNDTLPEIQIRLIEYRFDMPLTYSAFAIPFCNGTYYGPDVKPLRVVIDKRVEVNFFVENRTIKPLRLPEAITIINVTRIGEAWLGGRHVIDACALPKVDKRGVIALVSRDKLNKVVKILER
;
A
#
# COMPACT_ATOMS: atom_id res chain seq x y z
N MET A 1 1.84 -31.42 6.87
CA MET A 1 0.74 -30.89 6.04
C MET A 1 0.33 -29.54 6.60
N LYS A 2 0.57 -28.45 5.88
CA LYS A 2 0.12 -27.11 6.28
C LYS A 2 -1.24 -26.86 5.62
N THR A 3 -2.28 -26.83 6.42
CA THR A 3 -3.63 -26.42 6.01
C THR A 3 -3.58 -24.94 5.65
N ALA A 4 -3.85 -24.60 4.39
CA ALA A 4 -3.99 -23.22 3.96
C ALA A 4 -5.38 -22.72 4.35
N ALA A 5 -5.46 -21.65 5.13
CA ALA A 5 -6.71 -20.98 5.42
C ALA A 5 -6.91 -19.85 4.39
N ALA A 6 -7.75 -20.07 3.38
CA ALA A 6 -8.34 -18.98 2.62
C ALA A 6 -9.35 -18.28 3.54
N PHE A 7 -9.17 -16.98 3.80
CA PHE A 7 -10.20 -16.20 4.48
C PHE A 7 -11.30 -15.90 3.47
N ILE A 8 -12.38 -16.69 3.52
CA ILE A 8 -13.62 -16.39 2.79
C ILE A 8 -14.35 -15.30 3.58
N GLY A 9 -14.23 -14.06 3.11
CA GLY A 9 -15.07 -12.98 3.57
C GLY A 9 -16.42 -13.10 2.89
N LEU A 10 -17.41 -13.71 3.55
CA LEU A 10 -18.81 -13.51 3.17
C LEU A 10 -19.17 -12.06 3.53
N ALA A 11 -18.91 -11.13 2.61
CA ALA A 11 -19.39 -9.75 2.76
C ALA A 11 -20.90 -9.76 2.53
N PHE A 12 -21.64 -9.84 3.63
CA PHE A 12 -23.07 -9.55 3.66
C PHE A 12 -23.21 -8.05 3.40
N THR A 13 -23.76 -7.66 2.24
CA THR A 13 -24.42 -6.36 2.15
C THR A 13 -25.58 -6.41 3.14
N SER A 14 -25.37 -5.86 4.33
CA SER A 14 -26.32 -5.88 5.43
C SER A 14 -27.51 -4.98 5.12
N PHE A 15 -28.56 -5.59 4.58
CA PHE A 15 -29.91 -5.32 5.04
C PHE A 15 -30.51 -6.63 5.54
N ALA A 16 -30.69 -6.70 6.86
CA ALA A 16 -31.51 -7.62 7.65
C ALA A 16 -32.14 -8.83 6.92
N SER A 17 -31.51 -10.00 7.01
CA SER A 17 -32.05 -11.20 7.67
C SER A 17 -31.21 -12.42 7.31
N GLN A 18 -31.03 -13.35 8.25
CA GLN A 18 -30.57 -14.71 8.00
C GLN A 18 -31.62 -15.53 7.21
N ALA A 19 -32.31 -14.92 6.24
CA ALA A 19 -33.21 -15.62 5.35
C ALA A 19 -32.40 -16.40 4.32
N LYS A 20 -32.94 -17.55 3.92
CA LYS A 20 -32.45 -18.36 2.79
C LYS A 20 -32.46 -17.48 1.53
N ALA A 21 -31.34 -16.83 1.22
CA ALA A 21 -31.20 -16.09 -0.02
C ALA A 21 -31.06 -17.09 -1.18
N ASP A 22 -31.70 -16.81 -2.31
CA ASP A 22 -31.56 -17.65 -3.50
C ASP A 22 -30.18 -17.51 -4.15
N ARG A 23 -29.50 -16.39 -3.88
CA ARG A 23 -28.18 -16.03 -4.40
C ARG A 23 -27.27 -15.49 -3.30
N TYR A 24 -25.99 -15.81 -3.41
CA TYR A 24 -24.94 -15.41 -2.48
C TYR A 24 -23.80 -14.73 -3.22
N LEU A 25 -23.27 -13.65 -2.63
CA LEU A 25 -21.98 -13.08 -3.03
C LEU A 25 -20.87 -13.77 -2.24
N VAL A 26 -19.97 -14.43 -2.95
CA VAL A 26 -18.80 -15.11 -2.39
C VAL A 26 -17.56 -14.32 -2.73
N ILE A 27 -16.75 -13.96 -1.74
CA ILE A 27 -15.45 -13.28 -1.92
C ILE A 27 -14.39 -14.11 -1.19
N ALA A 28 -13.44 -14.65 -1.94
CA ALA A 28 -12.34 -15.43 -1.40
C ALA A 28 -11.01 -14.71 -1.66
N HIS A 29 -10.30 -14.35 -0.60
CA HIS A 29 -8.95 -13.80 -0.67
C HIS A 29 -7.91 -14.91 -0.62
N PHE A 30 -6.94 -14.84 -1.53
CA PHE A 30 -5.81 -15.75 -1.62
C PHE A 30 -4.58 -15.08 -0.99
N PRO A 31 -3.88 -15.76 -0.07
CA PRO A 31 -2.62 -15.24 0.46
C PRO A 31 -1.56 -15.17 -0.66
N PRO A 32 -0.52 -14.32 -0.53
CA PRO A 32 0.45 -14.07 -1.60
C PRO A 32 1.10 -15.34 -2.19
N HIS A 33 1.36 -16.36 -1.37
CA HIS A 33 1.96 -17.62 -1.81
C HIS A 33 1.01 -18.51 -2.63
N LEU A 34 -0.29 -18.22 -2.65
CA LEU A 34 -1.31 -18.90 -3.47
C LEU A 34 -1.84 -18.02 -4.60
N ALA A 35 -1.24 -16.86 -4.87
CA ALA A 35 -1.71 -15.96 -5.94
C ALA A 35 -1.71 -16.63 -7.32
N GLY A 36 -0.78 -17.56 -7.58
CA GLY A 36 -0.72 -18.33 -8.82
C GLY A 36 -1.89 -19.32 -9.03
N SER A 37 -2.65 -19.63 -7.98
CA SER A 37 -3.80 -20.55 -8.04
C SER A 37 -5.13 -19.84 -8.36
N ILE A 38 -5.17 -18.51 -8.33
CA ILE A 38 -6.40 -17.72 -8.51
C ILE A 38 -7.08 -18.03 -9.85
N ASP A 39 -6.31 -18.09 -10.95
CA ASP A 39 -6.88 -18.32 -12.27
C ASP A 39 -7.47 -19.72 -12.41
N LYS A 40 -6.80 -20.73 -11.86
CA LYS A 40 -7.34 -22.09 -11.84
C LYS A 40 -8.63 -22.17 -11.01
N ALA A 41 -8.63 -21.58 -9.82
CA ALA A 41 -9.81 -21.55 -8.96
C ALA A 41 -10.98 -20.82 -9.64
N LEU A 42 -10.72 -19.69 -10.31
CA LEU A 42 -11.71 -18.94 -11.06
C LEU A 42 -12.34 -19.79 -12.18
N GLU A 43 -11.54 -20.52 -12.97
CA GLU A 43 -12.05 -21.40 -14.02
C GLU A 43 -12.92 -22.55 -13.49
N GLU A 44 -12.64 -23.05 -12.30
CA GLU A 44 -13.50 -24.04 -11.63
C GLU A 44 -14.80 -23.41 -11.11
N VAL A 45 -14.73 -22.21 -10.51
CA VAL A 45 -15.91 -21.48 -10.01
C VAL A 45 -16.85 -21.05 -11.14
N LYS A 46 -16.32 -20.65 -12.31
CA LYS A 46 -17.11 -20.27 -13.50
C LYS A 46 -18.11 -21.34 -13.94
N LYS A 47 -17.82 -22.62 -13.66
CA LYS A 47 -18.69 -23.75 -14.03
C LYS A 47 -19.94 -23.87 -13.15
N GLU A 48 -19.91 -23.27 -11.97
CA GLU A 48 -20.97 -23.40 -10.96
C GLU A 48 -21.64 -22.07 -10.60
N ALA A 49 -20.94 -20.95 -10.76
CA ALA A 49 -21.43 -19.62 -10.45
C ALA A 49 -22.30 -19.05 -11.58
N GLN A 50 -23.27 -18.22 -11.23
CA GLN A 50 -24.05 -17.45 -12.21
C GLN A 50 -23.20 -16.35 -12.84
N TRP A 51 -22.28 -15.81 -12.05
CA TRP A 51 -21.27 -14.86 -12.48
C TRP A 51 -20.06 -14.99 -11.58
N SER A 52 -18.86 -14.85 -12.12
CA SER A 52 -17.63 -14.81 -11.34
C SER A 52 -16.54 -14.04 -12.05
N SER A 53 -15.67 -13.41 -11.27
CA SER A 53 -14.49 -12.72 -11.77
C SER A 53 -13.36 -12.81 -10.74
N TRP A 54 -12.15 -12.41 -11.13
CA TRP A 54 -11.10 -12.16 -10.16
C TRP A 54 -11.28 -10.76 -9.56
N PHE A 55 -10.66 -10.49 -8.42
CA PHE A 55 -10.47 -9.13 -7.95
C PHE A 55 -9.02 -8.93 -7.55
N GLY A 56 -8.54 -7.69 -7.53
CA GLY A 56 -7.15 -7.40 -7.24
C GLY A 56 -6.88 -5.96 -6.89
N ASP A 57 -5.62 -5.66 -6.61
CA ASP A 57 -5.16 -4.30 -6.34
C ASP A 57 -4.40 -3.74 -7.54
N ALA A 58 -4.73 -2.52 -7.94
CA ALA A 58 -3.92 -1.73 -8.84
C ALA A 58 -3.21 -0.61 -8.04
N GLY A 59 -1.91 -0.43 -8.30
CA GLY A 59 -1.19 0.72 -7.76
C GLY A 59 -1.44 1.95 -8.62
N LEU A 60 -2.14 2.95 -8.11
CA LEU A 60 -2.28 4.24 -8.78
C LEU A 60 -1.24 5.22 -8.28
N ALA A 61 -0.53 5.88 -9.19
CA ALA A 61 0.28 7.04 -8.84
C ALA A 61 -0.63 8.26 -8.72
N LEU A 62 -0.85 8.73 -7.50
CA LEU A 62 -1.74 9.86 -7.23
C LEU A 62 -1.03 11.19 -7.39
N LYS A 63 0.13 11.29 -6.76
CA LYS A 63 0.91 12.51 -6.62
C LYS A 63 2.38 12.14 -6.58
N LYS A 64 3.22 13.17 -6.54
CA LYS A 64 4.65 13.02 -6.37
C LYS A 64 5.02 13.12 -4.89
N GLN A 65 5.87 12.22 -4.40
CA GLN A 65 6.25 12.16 -2.98
C GLN A 65 6.94 13.45 -2.51
N ARG A 66 7.71 14.13 -3.36
CA ARG A 66 8.39 15.38 -2.98
C ARG A 66 7.41 16.45 -2.51
N GLY A 67 6.29 16.61 -3.21
CA GLY A 67 5.25 17.58 -2.86
C GLY A 67 4.56 17.24 -1.54
N GLU A 68 4.27 15.96 -1.32
CA GLU A 68 3.61 15.49 -0.09
C GLU A 68 4.54 15.55 1.12
N ILE A 69 5.83 15.27 0.95
CA ILE A 69 6.84 15.42 2.01
C ILE A 69 7.00 16.90 2.38
N ASN A 70 7.09 17.79 1.39
CA ASN A 70 7.14 19.22 1.66
C ASN A 70 5.89 19.70 2.40
N LYS A 71 4.69 19.28 1.96
CA LYS A 71 3.44 19.59 2.66
C LYS A 71 3.45 19.09 4.11
N ALA A 72 3.90 17.85 4.33
CA ALA A 72 4.01 17.28 5.66
C ALA A 72 4.95 18.10 6.57
N LEU A 73 6.09 18.56 6.03
CA LEU A 73 7.03 19.40 6.76
C LEU A 73 6.46 20.77 7.16
N GLU A 74 5.61 21.36 6.31
CA GLU A 74 4.91 22.62 6.58
C GLU A 74 3.81 22.46 7.64
N GLU A 75 3.00 21.42 7.54
CA GLU A 75 1.76 21.30 8.32
C GLU A 75 1.96 20.63 9.68
N TRP A 76 2.74 19.56 9.76
CA TRP A 76 2.85 18.74 10.98
C TRP A 76 4.27 18.26 11.32
N GLY A 77 5.23 18.38 10.40
CA GLY A 77 6.58 17.82 10.55
C GLY A 77 6.66 16.32 10.28
N ILE A 78 7.87 15.77 10.24
CA ILE A 78 8.13 14.35 10.01
C ILE A 78 8.92 13.85 11.21
N GLY A 79 8.39 12.90 11.97
CA GLY A 79 9.04 12.51 13.21
C GLY A 79 8.37 11.37 13.94
N ARG A 80 9.02 11.00 15.04
CA ARG A 80 8.52 10.14 16.09
C ARG A 80 8.49 10.97 17.36
N ASP A 81 7.30 11.31 17.82
CA ASP A 81 7.10 12.23 18.96
C ASP A 81 7.27 11.55 20.34
N GLU A 82 7.25 10.22 20.42
CA GLU A 82 7.31 9.47 21.67
C GLU A 82 8.48 8.48 21.75
N GLU A 83 9.05 8.36 22.95
CA GLU A 83 10.03 7.34 23.33
C GLU A 83 9.28 6.05 23.76
N GLY A 84 9.23 5.03 22.88
CA GLY A 84 8.68 3.67 23.13
C GLY A 84 7.20 3.42 22.70
N PRO A 85 6.64 2.18 22.75
CA PRO A 85 7.18 0.86 22.44
C PRO A 85 6.61 0.24 21.12
N LEU A 86 7.27 -0.84 20.64
CA LEU A 86 6.73 -1.92 19.76
C LEU A 86 6.54 -1.65 18.25
N SER A 87 7.64 -1.49 17.51
CA SER A 87 7.71 -2.19 16.23
C SER A 87 8.04 -3.66 16.51
N VAL A 88 7.08 -4.56 16.27
CA VAL A 88 7.37 -6.00 16.21
C VAL A 88 7.92 -6.27 14.82
N VAL A 89 9.24 -6.38 14.71
CA VAL A 89 9.86 -6.80 13.46
C VAL A 89 9.90 -8.32 13.46
N VAL A 90 9.35 -8.93 12.42
CA VAL A 90 9.49 -10.36 12.20
C VAL A 90 10.81 -10.58 11.48
N ASN A 91 11.77 -11.24 12.12
CA ASN A 91 13.06 -11.51 11.49
C ASN A 91 12.91 -12.54 10.35
N GLU A 92 13.98 -12.79 9.59
CA GLU A 92 14.00 -13.74 8.47
C GLU A 92 13.59 -15.17 8.86
N ARG A 93 13.60 -15.50 10.16
CA ARG A 93 13.21 -16.79 10.73
C ARG A 93 11.76 -16.81 11.22
N GLY A 94 11.02 -15.72 11.09
CA GLY A 94 9.62 -15.61 11.52
C GLY A 94 9.45 -15.21 13.00
N GLU A 95 10.52 -14.84 13.71
CA GLU A 95 10.47 -14.52 15.13
C GLU A 95 10.12 -13.04 15.35
N ARG A 96 9.22 -12.79 16.30
CA ARG A 96 8.79 -11.45 16.69
C ARG A 96 9.84 -10.80 17.60
N GLN A 97 10.59 -9.84 17.08
CA GLN A 97 11.54 -9.05 17.85
C GLN A 97 10.89 -7.71 18.24
N LYS A 98 10.93 -7.38 19.54
CA LYS A 98 10.49 -6.06 20.03
C LYS A 98 11.65 -5.08 19.92
N THR A 99 11.52 -4.05 19.09
CA THR A 99 12.45 -2.92 19.08
C THR A 99 11.95 -1.84 20.04
N THR A 100 12.82 -1.40 20.96
CA THR A 100 12.64 -0.19 21.76
C THR A 100 13.42 0.94 21.12
N HIS A 101 12.74 2.03 20.82
CA HIS A 101 13.35 3.21 20.24
C HIS A 101 13.83 4.14 21.37
N PRO A 102 15.15 4.39 21.50
CA PRO A 102 15.73 5.07 22.65
C PRO A 102 15.55 6.60 22.63
N PHE A 103 15.19 7.17 21.47
CA PHE A 103 15.00 8.61 21.32
C PHE A 103 13.78 8.95 20.45
N ALA A 104 13.26 10.15 20.67
CA ALA A 104 12.29 10.79 19.80
C ALA A 104 13.03 11.73 18.82
N TYR A 105 12.47 11.96 17.64
CA TYR A 105 13.07 12.87 16.67
C TYR A 105 12.00 13.57 15.84
N ARG A 106 12.32 14.75 15.31
CA ARG A 106 11.41 15.51 14.44
C ARG A 106 12.19 16.34 13.42
N ILE A 107 11.65 16.41 12.21
CA ILE A 107 12.03 17.34 11.15
C ILE A 107 10.81 18.23 10.90
N TYR A 108 10.94 19.54 11.03
CA TYR A 108 9.79 20.44 10.88
C TYR A 108 10.24 21.81 10.39
N ARG A 109 9.31 22.62 9.84
CA ARG A 109 9.61 24.02 9.55
C ARG A 109 9.39 24.93 10.74
N LYS A 110 10.33 25.86 10.93
CA LYS A 110 10.24 26.95 11.90
C LYS A 110 10.96 28.17 11.33
N ASP A 111 10.27 29.31 11.32
CA ASP A 111 10.82 30.60 10.86
C ASP A 111 11.45 30.53 9.45
N GLY A 112 10.79 29.80 8.55
CA GLY A 112 11.23 29.59 7.16
C GLY A 112 12.36 28.56 6.98
N LYS A 113 12.96 28.07 8.06
CA LYS A 113 14.02 27.05 8.06
C LYS A 113 13.49 25.66 8.37
N ILE A 114 14.22 24.63 7.97
CA ILE A 114 13.97 23.23 8.34
C ILE A 114 14.83 22.92 9.56
N VAL A 115 14.17 22.48 10.63
CA VAL A 115 14.80 22.13 11.91
C VAL A 115 14.77 20.61 12.07
N VAL A 116 15.90 20.04 12.46
CA VAL A 116 16.05 18.64 12.86
C VAL A 116 16.33 18.61 14.35
N GLU A 117 15.52 17.86 15.09
CA GLU A 117 15.60 17.79 16.54
C GLU A 117 15.59 16.33 17.00
N ILE A 118 16.47 15.97 17.94
CA ILE A 118 16.45 14.67 18.60
C ILE A 118 16.31 14.90 20.10
N ARG A 119 15.40 14.15 20.73
CA ARG A 119 15.11 14.21 22.15
C ARG A 119 15.41 12.88 22.82
N LEU A 120 15.97 12.98 24.03
CA LEU A 120 16.16 11.87 24.95
C LEU A 120 15.55 12.24 26.30
N ARG A 121 14.61 11.43 26.78
CA ARG A 121 13.76 11.67 27.94
C ARG A 121 13.10 13.04 27.89
N GLY A 122 12.60 13.41 26.71
CA GLY A 122 11.96 14.69 26.44
C GLY A 122 12.90 15.90 26.39
N LYS A 123 14.21 15.73 26.58
CA LYS A 123 15.21 16.80 26.48
C LYS A 123 15.85 16.80 25.11
N VAL A 124 15.96 17.97 24.48
CA VAL A 124 16.68 18.13 23.21
C VAL A 124 18.16 17.86 23.43
N ILE A 125 18.68 16.85 22.74
CA ILE A 125 20.11 16.46 22.76
C ILE A 125 20.82 16.79 21.47
N PHE A 126 20.07 17.09 20.40
CA PHE A 126 20.60 17.51 19.12
C PHE A 126 19.60 18.44 18.43
N ASN A 127 20.13 19.53 17.86
CA ASN A 127 19.37 20.48 17.06
C ASN A 127 20.22 20.93 15.88
N TYR A 128 19.66 20.88 14.68
CA TYR A 128 20.29 21.32 13.45
C TYR A 128 19.28 22.08 12.58
N THR A 129 19.75 23.05 11.80
CA THR A 129 18.89 23.90 10.97
C THR A 129 19.48 24.00 9.57
N THR A 130 18.62 23.86 8.56
CA THR A 130 19.01 23.88 7.14
C THR A 130 17.89 24.44 6.26
N ASP A 131 18.21 24.77 5.01
CA ASP A 131 17.26 25.11 3.96
C ASP A 131 16.96 23.93 3.02
N ASN A 132 17.70 22.82 3.17
CA ASN A 132 17.63 21.66 2.28
C ASN A 132 16.99 20.46 2.97
N VAL A 133 15.88 19.97 2.41
CA VAL A 133 15.15 18.81 2.92
C VAL A 133 15.98 17.53 2.93
N GLU A 134 16.79 17.28 1.89
CA GLU A 134 17.65 16.08 1.86
C GLU A 134 18.72 16.16 2.95
N ASP A 135 19.29 17.34 3.15
CA ASP A 135 20.29 17.59 4.18
C ASP A 135 19.73 17.37 5.61
N ALA A 136 18.47 17.77 5.84
CA ALA A 136 17.77 17.47 7.08
C ALA A 136 17.62 15.96 7.33
N PHE A 137 17.22 15.19 6.31
CA PHE A 137 17.12 13.74 6.41
C PHE A 137 18.48 13.07 6.61
N TRP A 138 19.51 13.47 5.87
CA TRP A 138 20.87 12.94 6.02
C TRP A 138 21.42 13.19 7.43
N THR A 139 21.29 14.43 7.92
CA THR A 139 21.76 14.81 9.26
C THR A 139 21.11 13.95 10.33
N LEU A 140 19.81 13.67 10.21
CA LEU A 140 19.10 12.81 11.15
C LEU A 140 19.60 11.35 11.09
N LEU A 141 19.87 10.82 9.90
CA LEU A 141 20.39 9.46 9.73
C LEU A 141 21.82 9.28 10.25
N GLU A 142 22.68 10.27 10.00
CA GLU A 142 24.04 10.32 10.54
C GLU A 142 24.00 10.35 12.06
N LYS A 143 23.18 11.24 12.63
CA LYS A 143 23.07 11.35 14.08
C LYS A 143 22.41 10.13 14.71
N GLY A 144 21.42 9.53 14.07
CA GLY A 144 20.81 8.27 14.50
C GLY A 144 21.84 7.14 14.58
N ARG A 145 22.73 7.04 13.58
CA ARG A 145 23.83 6.07 13.58
C ARG A 145 24.84 6.32 14.70
N GLU A 146 25.23 7.57 14.95
CA GLU A 146 26.09 7.91 16.09
C GLU A 146 25.47 7.50 17.44
N LEU A 147 24.13 7.55 17.52
CA LEU A 147 23.35 7.16 18.70
C LEU A 147 23.00 5.66 18.73
N ASN A 148 23.55 4.85 17.82
CA ASN A 148 23.26 3.41 17.69
C ASN A 148 21.77 3.08 17.48
N ASP A 149 21.07 3.89 16.70
CA ASP A 149 19.69 3.61 16.28
C ASP A 149 19.58 3.55 14.74
N THR A 150 18.55 2.84 14.30
CA THR A 150 18.20 2.69 12.90
C THR A 150 16.89 3.41 12.62
N LEU A 151 16.88 4.26 11.60
CA LEU A 151 15.73 5.08 11.23
C LEU A 151 15.22 4.69 9.84
N PRO A 152 14.72 3.45 9.64
CA PRO A 152 14.31 2.95 8.33
C PRO A 152 13.21 3.81 7.69
N GLU A 153 12.33 4.39 8.49
CA GLU A 153 11.29 5.31 8.03
C GLU A 153 11.87 6.61 7.44
N ILE A 154 12.94 7.15 8.03
CA ILE A 154 13.64 8.34 7.53
C ILE A 154 14.40 7.99 6.25
N GLN A 155 15.06 6.83 6.23
CA GLN A 155 15.72 6.32 5.04
C GLN A 155 14.73 6.19 3.87
N ILE A 156 13.56 5.60 4.10
CA ILE A 156 12.50 5.48 3.09
C ILE A 156 12.04 6.87 2.61
N ARG A 157 11.78 7.81 3.52
CA ARG A 157 11.34 9.18 3.18
C ARG A 157 12.37 9.92 2.34
N LEU A 158 13.65 9.77 2.65
CA LEU A 158 14.72 10.37 1.86
C LEU A 158 14.78 9.78 0.44
N ILE A 159 14.66 8.46 0.30
CA ILE A 159 14.60 7.80 -1.02
C ILE A 159 13.38 8.30 -1.82
N GLU A 160 12.21 8.37 -1.18
CA GLU A 160 10.97 8.90 -1.75
C GLU A 160 11.12 10.35 -2.24
N TYR A 161 11.75 11.20 -1.45
CA TYR A 161 11.98 12.61 -1.77
C TYR A 161 12.98 12.80 -2.91
N ARG A 162 14.13 12.13 -2.81
CA ARG A 162 15.26 12.26 -3.74
C ARG A 162 14.87 11.85 -5.16
N PHE A 163 14.23 10.68 -5.29
CA PHE A 163 13.80 10.15 -6.59
C PHE A 163 12.39 10.58 -6.99
N ASP A 164 11.75 11.44 -6.21
CA ASP A 164 10.42 11.99 -6.48
C ASP A 164 9.40 10.88 -6.82
N MET A 165 9.46 9.80 -6.02
CA MET A 165 8.72 8.57 -6.30
C MET A 165 7.21 8.84 -6.34
N PRO A 166 6.42 8.06 -7.10
CA PRO A 166 4.97 8.23 -7.07
C PRO A 166 4.42 7.86 -5.68
N LEU A 167 3.62 8.74 -5.09
CA LEU A 167 2.76 8.36 -3.97
C LEU A 167 1.70 7.41 -4.53
N THR A 168 1.74 6.16 -4.08
CA THR A 168 0.86 5.12 -4.60
C THR A 168 -0.36 4.92 -3.71
N TYR A 169 -1.51 4.73 -4.34
CA TYR A 169 -2.74 4.27 -3.69
C TYR A 169 -3.09 2.89 -4.21
N SER A 170 -3.28 1.94 -3.30
CA SER A 170 -3.79 0.62 -3.66
C SER A 170 -5.29 0.72 -3.80
N ALA A 171 -5.78 0.39 -4.99
CA ALA A 171 -7.19 0.45 -5.29
C ALA A 171 -7.72 -0.89 -5.76
N PHE A 172 -8.92 -1.19 -5.30
CA PHE A 172 -9.61 -2.42 -5.59
C PHE A 172 -10.18 -2.42 -7.01
N ALA A 173 -9.86 -3.46 -7.76
CA ALA A 173 -10.24 -3.64 -9.15
C ALA A 173 -10.99 -4.97 -9.32
N ILE A 174 -12.17 -4.91 -9.96
CA ILE A 174 -12.91 -6.09 -10.42
C ILE A 174 -13.13 -5.95 -11.93
N PRO A 175 -12.74 -6.94 -12.77
CA PRO A 175 -13.13 -6.97 -14.16
C PRO A 175 -14.61 -7.30 -14.26
N PHE A 176 -15.37 -6.34 -14.78
CA PHE A 176 -16.64 -6.60 -15.43
C PHE A 176 -16.42 -6.34 -16.92
N CYS A 177 -17.01 -7.10 -17.83
CA CYS A 177 -16.93 -6.78 -19.27
C CYS A 177 -17.61 -5.44 -19.63
N ASN A 178 -18.19 -4.73 -18.63
CA ASN A 178 -18.67 -3.35 -18.67
C ASN A 178 -18.06 -2.45 -17.52
N GLY A 179 -16.96 -2.91 -16.88
CA GLY A 179 -15.99 -2.21 -16.00
C GLY A 179 -16.43 -1.73 -14.60
N THR A 180 -15.77 -2.20 -13.51
CA THR A 180 -15.81 -1.47 -12.22
C THR A 180 -14.49 -1.48 -11.41
N TYR A 181 -13.73 -0.39 -11.51
CA TYR A 181 -12.62 -0.01 -10.63
C TYR A 181 -13.08 1.09 -9.67
N TYR A 182 -12.71 1.02 -8.38
CA TYR A 182 -13.01 2.08 -7.42
C TYR A 182 -11.74 2.77 -6.95
N GLY A 183 -11.53 4.01 -7.39
CA GLY A 183 -10.38 4.81 -6.96
C GLY A 183 -10.59 6.30 -7.10
N PRO A 184 -9.65 7.10 -6.56
CA PRO A 184 -9.71 8.55 -6.63
C PRO A 184 -9.66 9.04 -8.08
N ASP A 185 -10.32 10.17 -8.35
CA ASP A 185 -10.17 10.85 -9.63
C ASP A 185 -8.77 11.49 -9.74
N VAL A 186 -7.87 10.83 -10.46
CA VAL A 186 -6.57 11.41 -10.83
C VAL A 186 -6.40 11.53 -12.34
N LYS A 187 -5.96 12.72 -12.78
CA LYS A 187 -5.71 13.07 -14.17
C LYS A 187 -4.26 13.56 -14.36
N PRO A 188 -3.49 12.99 -15.30
CA PRO A 188 -3.80 11.78 -16.06
C PRO A 188 -3.76 10.53 -15.16
N LEU A 189 -4.51 9.48 -15.52
CA LEU A 189 -4.46 8.21 -14.78
C LEU A 189 -3.09 7.57 -15.00
N ARG A 190 -2.37 7.29 -13.91
CA ARG A 190 -1.07 6.62 -13.94
C ARG A 190 -1.11 5.37 -13.08
N VAL A 191 -0.69 4.24 -13.67
CA VAL A 191 -0.64 2.95 -13.00
C VAL A 191 0.81 2.55 -12.80
N VAL A 192 1.17 2.23 -11.56
CA VAL A 192 2.48 1.73 -11.19
C VAL A 192 2.57 0.27 -11.59
N ILE A 193 3.37 -0.01 -12.62
CA ILE A 193 3.59 -1.34 -13.18
C ILE A 193 4.75 -2.06 -12.50
N ASP A 194 5.63 -1.35 -11.80
CA ASP A 194 6.61 -1.94 -10.91
C ASP A 194 6.68 -1.12 -9.63
N LYS A 195 6.44 -1.75 -8.49
CA LYS A 195 6.44 -1.09 -7.17
C LYS A 195 7.78 -1.26 -6.45
N ARG A 196 8.74 -1.99 -7.03
CA ARG A 196 10.00 -2.30 -6.36
C ARG A 196 10.89 -1.07 -6.22
N VAL A 197 11.49 -0.96 -5.04
CA VAL A 197 12.51 0.03 -4.71
C VAL A 197 13.73 -0.76 -4.26
N GLU A 198 14.79 -0.74 -5.06
CA GLU A 198 16.07 -1.37 -4.75
C GLU A 198 17.14 -0.29 -4.87
N VAL A 199 17.85 -0.02 -3.77
CA VAL A 199 18.88 1.01 -3.73
C VAL A 199 20.07 0.52 -2.91
N ASN A 200 21.28 0.93 -3.30
CA ASN A 200 22.42 0.91 -2.40
C ASN A 200 22.46 2.22 -1.64
N PHE A 201 22.40 2.15 -0.31
CA PHE A 201 22.28 3.28 0.59
C PHE A 201 23.52 3.41 1.47
N PHE A 202 24.18 4.55 1.44
CA PHE A 202 25.44 4.81 2.15
C PHE A 202 25.31 6.11 2.95
N VAL A 203 25.22 5.98 4.28
CA VAL A 203 25.08 7.14 5.19
C VAL A 203 26.38 7.94 5.23
N GLU A 204 27.53 7.26 5.25
CA GLU A 204 28.87 7.83 5.46
C GLU A 204 29.24 8.91 4.45
N ASN A 205 28.69 8.82 3.24
CA ASN A 205 28.96 9.75 2.15
C ASN A 205 27.67 10.28 1.51
N ARG A 206 26.55 10.21 2.25
CA ARG A 206 25.24 10.73 1.83
C ARG A 206 24.84 10.31 0.40
N THR A 207 25.08 9.05 0.06
CA THR A 207 24.90 8.53 -1.30
C THR A 207 23.78 7.50 -1.36
N ILE A 208 22.92 7.64 -2.39
CA ILE A 208 21.92 6.65 -2.76
C ILE A 208 22.09 6.32 -4.23
N LYS A 209 22.43 5.07 -4.54
CA LYS A 209 22.51 4.58 -5.92
C LYS A 209 21.27 3.74 -6.22
N PRO A 210 20.39 4.17 -7.13
CA PRO A 210 19.22 3.39 -7.49
C PRO A 210 19.66 2.17 -8.31
N LEU A 211 19.18 1.00 -7.91
CA LEU A 211 19.26 -0.23 -8.71
C LEU A 211 17.95 -0.45 -9.46
N ARG A 212 16.83 -0.16 -8.78
CA ARG A 212 15.48 -0.25 -9.32
C ARG A 212 14.58 0.80 -8.66
N LEU A 213 13.83 1.53 -9.47
CA LEU A 213 12.84 2.49 -9.00
C LEU A 213 11.46 2.13 -9.55
N PRO A 214 10.38 2.59 -8.89
CA PRO A 214 9.04 2.31 -9.36
C PRO A 214 8.79 2.91 -10.75
N GLU A 215 8.14 2.14 -11.61
CA GLU A 215 7.76 2.58 -12.94
C GLU A 215 6.25 2.74 -13.02
N ALA A 216 5.81 3.90 -13.54
CA ALA A 216 4.40 4.20 -13.76
C ALA A 216 4.15 4.56 -15.21
N ILE A 217 3.11 3.96 -15.79
CA ILE A 217 2.68 4.29 -17.15
C ILE A 217 1.42 5.15 -17.11
N THR A 218 1.32 6.09 -18.05
CA THR A 218 0.11 6.88 -18.23
C THR A 218 -0.87 6.11 -19.09
N ILE A 219 -2.11 5.98 -18.64
CA ILE A 219 -3.16 5.36 -19.44
C ILE A 219 -3.85 6.44 -20.26
N ILE A 220 -3.71 6.34 -21.59
CA ILE A 220 -4.15 7.38 -22.53
C ILE A 220 -5.61 7.17 -22.94
N ASN A 221 -6.07 5.92 -23.05
CA ASN A 221 -7.42 5.57 -23.49
C ASN A 221 -8.22 4.93 -22.33
N VAL A 222 -8.73 5.78 -21.42
CA VAL A 222 -9.59 5.32 -20.32
C VAL A 222 -11.00 5.85 -20.53
N THR A 223 -11.93 4.96 -20.87
CA THR A 223 -13.35 5.27 -20.77
C THR A 223 -13.74 5.24 -19.30
N ARG A 224 -14.03 6.41 -18.74
CA ARG A 224 -14.60 6.52 -17.39
C ARG A 224 -16.10 6.37 -17.50
N ILE A 225 -16.66 5.42 -16.76
CA ILE A 225 -18.08 5.07 -16.85
C ILE A 225 -18.78 5.55 -15.58
N GLY A 226 -19.97 6.13 -15.71
CA GLY A 226 -20.84 6.53 -14.59
C GLY A 226 -20.58 7.91 -13.99
N GLU A 227 -21.59 8.41 -13.26
CA GLU A 227 -21.46 9.59 -12.40
C GLU A 227 -20.42 9.35 -11.29
N ALA A 228 -19.93 10.41 -10.63
CA ALA A 228 -19.07 10.26 -9.47
C ALA A 228 -19.80 9.46 -8.37
N TRP A 229 -19.44 8.19 -8.20
CA TRP A 229 -19.99 7.35 -7.15
C TRP A 229 -19.39 7.76 -5.81
N LEU A 230 -20.23 7.89 -4.77
CA LEU A 230 -19.87 8.10 -3.36
C LEU A 230 -18.63 9.01 -3.16
N GLY A 231 -18.84 10.33 -3.29
CA GLY A 231 -17.84 11.33 -2.91
C GLY A 231 -16.71 11.55 -3.91
N GLY A 232 -17.00 11.56 -5.21
CA GLY A 232 -16.02 11.95 -6.24
C GLY A 232 -15.16 10.81 -6.80
N ARG A 233 -15.52 9.54 -6.56
CA ARG A 233 -14.79 8.38 -7.11
C ARG A 233 -15.34 8.01 -8.48
N HIS A 234 -14.46 7.71 -9.42
CA HIS A 234 -14.86 7.27 -10.76
C HIS A 234 -14.64 5.79 -10.95
N VAL A 235 -15.45 5.24 -11.84
CA VAL A 235 -15.34 3.88 -12.30
C VAL A 235 -14.51 3.79 -13.59
N ILE A 236 -13.44 2.99 -13.54
CA ILE A 236 -12.55 2.68 -14.67
C ILE A 236 -12.67 1.19 -15.00
N ASP A 237 -12.49 0.80 -16.25
CA ASP A 237 -12.41 -0.62 -16.60
C ASP A 237 -11.09 -1.23 -16.09
N ALA A 238 -11.18 -2.24 -15.22
CA ALA A 238 -10.02 -2.98 -14.73
C ALA A 238 -9.26 -3.71 -15.86
N CYS A 239 -9.93 -4.07 -16.95
CA CYS A 239 -9.30 -4.65 -18.15
C CYS A 239 -8.42 -3.63 -18.89
N ALA A 240 -8.64 -2.33 -18.71
CA ALA A 240 -7.81 -1.27 -19.27
C ALA A 240 -6.55 -1.01 -18.43
N LEU A 241 -6.41 -1.66 -17.26
CA LEU A 241 -5.24 -1.49 -16.40
C LEU A 241 -4.13 -2.49 -16.81
N PRO A 242 -2.91 -2.00 -17.08
CA PRO A 242 -1.80 -2.80 -17.61
C PRO A 242 -1.28 -3.85 -16.61
N LYS A 243 -1.53 -3.65 -15.32
CA LYS A 243 -1.07 -4.55 -14.26
C LYS A 243 -1.98 -4.43 -13.03
N VAL A 244 -2.61 -5.56 -12.69
CA VAL A 244 -3.42 -5.69 -11.48
C VAL A 244 -2.94 -6.92 -10.71
N ASP A 245 -2.59 -6.72 -9.45
CA ASP A 245 -2.16 -7.80 -8.57
C ASP A 245 -3.42 -8.56 -8.11
N LYS A 246 -3.74 -9.69 -8.76
CA LYS A 246 -4.90 -10.52 -8.39
C LYS A 246 -4.80 -10.93 -6.92
N ARG A 247 -5.88 -10.71 -6.18
CA ARG A 247 -6.00 -11.02 -4.75
C ARG A 247 -6.99 -12.14 -4.48
N GLY A 248 -7.88 -12.45 -5.42
CA GLY A 248 -8.81 -13.55 -5.24
C GLY A 248 -9.93 -13.62 -6.25
N VAL A 249 -10.98 -14.34 -5.86
CA VAL A 249 -12.16 -14.61 -6.67
C VAL A 249 -13.40 -14.04 -6.01
N ILE A 250 -14.24 -13.39 -6.83
CA ILE A 250 -15.57 -12.91 -6.45
C ILE A 250 -16.62 -13.60 -7.33
N ALA A 251 -17.72 -14.06 -6.75
CA ALA A 251 -18.75 -14.79 -7.48
C ALA A 251 -20.16 -14.56 -6.94
N LEU A 252 -21.15 -14.55 -7.83
CA LEU A 252 -22.57 -14.66 -7.53
C LEU A 252 -23.01 -16.10 -7.76
N VAL A 253 -23.48 -16.75 -6.71
CA VAL A 253 -23.70 -18.21 -6.66
C VAL A 253 -25.11 -18.50 -6.18
N SER A 254 -25.81 -19.42 -6.83
CA SER A 254 -27.10 -19.90 -6.34
C SER A 254 -26.93 -20.76 -5.09
N ARG A 255 -27.97 -20.81 -4.26
CA ARG A 255 -27.92 -21.51 -2.97
C ARG A 255 -27.50 -22.98 -3.06
N ASP A 256 -27.93 -23.70 -4.09
CA ASP A 256 -27.59 -25.12 -4.32
C ASP A 256 -26.11 -25.35 -4.70
N LYS A 257 -25.46 -24.32 -5.25
CA LYS A 257 -24.07 -24.36 -5.71
C LYS A 257 -23.07 -23.81 -4.69
N LEU A 258 -23.54 -23.11 -3.65
CA LEU A 258 -22.70 -22.44 -2.66
C LEU A 258 -21.62 -23.36 -2.05
N ASN A 259 -22.03 -24.52 -1.53
CA ASN A 259 -21.10 -25.47 -0.89
C ASN A 259 -20.04 -26.01 -1.87
N LYS A 260 -20.40 -26.16 -3.15
CA LYS A 260 -19.46 -26.62 -4.18
C LYS A 260 -18.43 -25.54 -4.50
N VAL A 261 -18.87 -24.29 -4.63
CA VAL A 261 -17.99 -23.13 -4.84
C VAL A 261 -17.04 -22.92 -3.67
N VAL A 262 -17.53 -23.00 -2.43
CA VAL A 262 -16.69 -22.90 -1.22
C VAL A 262 -15.59 -23.97 -1.23
N LYS A 263 -15.93 -25.23 -1.53
CA LYS A 263 -14.94 -26.32 -1.63
C LYS A 263 -13.91 -26.14 -2.74
N ILE A 264 -14.25 -25.44 -3.83
CA ILE A 264 -13.27 -25.09 -4.88
C ILE A 264 -12.28 -24.05 -4.35
N LEU A 265 -12.78 -23.03 -3.64
CA LEU A 265 -12.00 -21.89 -3.15
C LEU A 265 -11.14 -22.20 -1.92
N GLU A 266 -11.45 -23.28 -1.18
CA GLU A 266 -10.66 -23.76 -0.03
C GLU A 266 -9.47 -24.67 -0.41
N ARG A 267 -9.38 -25.12 -1.67
CA ARG A 267 -8.31 -26.00 -2.17
C ARG A 267 -7.05 -25.24 -2.55
#